data_AF-A0A7J6SD52-F1
#
_entry.id   AF-A0A7J6SD52-F1
#
_cell.length_a   1.000
_cell.length_b   1.000
_cell.length_c   1.000
_cell.angle_alpha   90.00
_cell.angle_beta   90.00
_cell.angle_gamma   90.00
#
_symmetry.space_group_name_H-M   'P 1'
#
loop_
_entity.id
_entity.type
_entity.pdbx_description
1 polymer ?
#
loop_
_entity_poly.entity_id
_entity_poly.type
_entity_poly.pdbx_seq_one_letter_code
_entity_poly.pdbx_strand_id
1 'polypeptide(L)'
;MVGCGNSRLPEQLVKRHGFRHVCCIDLSKAVIEGLRTHYAENGDTDLRARLEWRCVDATRMGSFFGGRRFDLIIEKGTLDAMMCSGTSDAAVALLKEIPKLLQPDTGRFLLISHNPNRDSLLVNHGAALRVREVRL
;
A
#
# COMPACT_ATOMS: atom_id res chain seq x y z
N MET A 1 -2.52 2.49 1.38
CA MET A 1 -2.42 1.76 0.11
C MET A 1 -1.09 2.07 -0.53
N VAL A 2 -0.26 1.06 -0.73
CA VAL A 2 1.09 1.16 -1.30
C VAL A 2 1.02 1.04 -2.82
N GLY A 3 1.71 1.93 -3.53
CA GLY A 3 1.69 2.06 -4.99
C GLY A 3 0.28 2.13 -5.53
N CYS A 4 -0.44 3.20 -5.17
CA CYS A 4 -1.85 3.32 -5.48
C CYS A 4 -2.13 3.43 -6.98
N GLY A 5 -1.15 3.83 -7.79
CA GLY A 5 -1.35 4.17 -9.20
C GLY A 5 -2.50 5.16 -9.33
N ASN A 6 -3.28 5.07 -10.40
CA ASN A 6 -4.53 5.80 -10.57
C ASN A 6 -5.78 5.00 -10.13
N SER A 7 -5.61 4.04 -9.22
CA SER A 7 -6.68 3.12 -8.83
C SER A 7 -7.84 3.83 -8.11
N ARG A 8 -9.06 3.35 -8.35
CA ARG A 8 -10.27 3.74 -7.59
C ARG A 8 -10.52 2.89 -6.34
N LEU A 9 -9.66 1.92 -6.03
CA LEU A 9 -9.81 1.10 -4.82
C LEU A 9 -9.89 1.93 -3.53
N PRO A 10 -9.08 2.99 -3.32
CA PRO A 10 -9.21 3.85 -2.14
C PRO A 10 -10.60 4.45 -1.95
N GLU A 11 -11.20 4.95 -3.03
CA GLU A 11 -12.58 5.46 -3.00
C GLU A 11 -13.57 4.36 -2.59
N GLN A 12 -13.41 3.14 -3.11
CA GLN A 12 -14.30 2.02 -2.77
C GLN A 12 -14.14 1.59 -1.30
N LEU A 13 -12.92 1.59 -0.75
CA LEU A 13 -12.68 1.33 0.66
C LEU A 13 -13.44 2.34 1.53
N VAL A 14 -13.44 3.61 1.13
CA VAL A 14 -14.16 4.67 1.84
C VAL A 14 -15.68 4.50 1.69
N LYS A 15 -16.19 4.44 0.45
CA LYS A 15 -17.64 4.48 0.15
C LYS A 15 -18.38 3.19 0.48
N ARG A 16 -17.77 2.03 0.20
CA ARG A 16 -18.43 0.72 0.32
C ARG A 16 -18.08 0.00 1.62
N HIS A 17 -16.91 0.27 2.18
CA HIS A 17 -16.39 -0.46 3.34
C HIS A 17 -16.15 0.42 4.57
N GLY A 18 -16.44 1.72 4.50
CA GLY A 18 -16.46 2.60 5.67
C GLY A 18 -15.08 2.93 6.25
N PHE A 19 -13.99 2.76 5.50
CA PHE A 19 -12.63 3.04 5.99
C PHE A 19 -12.46 4.52 6.35
N ARG A 20 -12.24 4.84 7.62
CA ARG A 20 -12.26 6.22 8.12
C ARG A 20 -11.21 7.12 7.46
N HIS A 21 -10.00 6.63 7.30
CA HIS A 21 -8.90 7.36 6.68
C HIS A 21 -8.06 6.40 5.83
N VAL A 22 -7.79 6.77 4.59
CA VAL A 22 -6.98 5.97 3.66
C VAL A 22 -5.85 6.84 3.12
N CYS A 23 -4.63 6.54 3.59
CA CYS A 23 -3.41 7.12 3.05
C CYS A 23 -2.93 6.31 1.85
N CYS A 24 -2.77 6.96 0.72
CA CYS A 24 -2.34 6.38 -0.56
C CYS A 24 -0.99 6.95 -0.93
N ILE A 25 -0.06 6.06 -1.28
CA ILE A 25 1.28 6.45 -1.72
C ILE A 25 1.60 5.92 -3.09
N ASP A 26 2.42 6.65 -3.83
CA ASP A 26 3.03 6.21 -5.08
C ASP A 26 4.39 6.88 -5.27
N LEU A 27 5.29 6.26 -6.02
CA LEU A 27 6.59 6.84 -6.38
C LEU A 27 6.43 7.93 -7.45
N SER A 28 5.39 7.82 -8.30
CA SER A 28 5.13 8.77 -9.37
C SER A 28 4.48 10.05 -8.83
N LYS A 29 5.27 11.13 -8.81
CA LYS A 29 4.79 12.47 -8.46
C LYS A 29 3.62 12.90 -9.35
N ALA A 30 3.70 12.65 -10.66
CA ALA A 30 2.66 13.01 -11.62
C ALA A 30 1.32 12.32 -11.31
N VAL A 31 1.35 11.03 -10.93
CA VAL A 31 0.14 10.30 -10.53
C VAL A 31 -0.48 10.90 -9.27
N ILE A 32 0.34 11.16 -8.25
CA ILE A 32 -0.13 11.74 -6.99
C ILE A 32 -0.71 13.14 -7.19
N GLU A 33 -0.09 13.98 -8.01
CA GLU A 33 -0.61 15.31 -8.32
C GLU A 33 -1.93 15.23 -9.09
N GLY A 34 -2.03 14.36 -10.10
CA GLY A 34 -3.28 14.12 -10.83
C GLY A 34 -4.43 13.66 -9.91
N LEU A 35 -4.16 12.78 -8.96
CA LEU A 35 -5.17 12.34 -7.97
C LEU A 35 -5.57 13.48 -7.04
N ARG A 36 -4.62 14.26 -6.53
CA ARG A 36 -4.94 15.41 -5.68
C ARG A 36 -5.84 16.41 -6.40
N THR A 37 -5.55 16.74 -7.65
CA THR A 37 -6.40 17.62 -8.46
C THR A 37 -7.78 16.99 -8.67
N HIS A 38 -7.84 15.74 -9.12
CA HIS A 38 -9.10 15.04 -9.37
C HIS A 38 -10.02 15.04 -8.13
N TYR A 39 -9.50 14.66 -6.96
CA TYR A 39 -10.29 14.60 -5.73
C TYR A 39 -10.51 15.96 -5.04
N ALA A 40 -9.76 17.00 -5.42
CA ALA A 40 -10.06 18.37 -5.01
C ALA A 40 -11.25 18.94 -5.80
N GLU A 41 -11.38 18.57 -7.07
CA GLU A 41 -12.34 19.17 -8.01
C GLU A 41 -13.64 18.35 -8.19
N ASN A 42 -13.67 17.08 -7.78
CA ASN A 42 -14.82 16.19 -8.01
C ASN A 42 -16.08 16.49 -7.18
N GLY A 43 -16.02 17.46 -6.26
CA GLY A 43 -17.15 17.85 -5.39
C GLY A 43 -17.47 16.89 -4.22
N ASP A 44 -16.76 15.77 -4.08
CA ASP A 44 -16.99 14.79 -3.03
C ASP A 44 -16.20 15.15 -1.76
N THR A 45 -16.86 15.89 -0.87
CA THR A 45 -16.22 16.42 0.35
C THR A 45 -15.85 15.35 1.37
N ASP A 46 -16.58 14.21 1.42
CA ASP A 46 -16.27 13.09 2.30
C ASP A 46 -14.97 12.39 1.85
N LEU A 47 -14.86 12.09 0.55
CA LEU A 47 -13.62 11.53 0.00
C LEU A 47 -12.43 12.45 0.22
N ARG A 48 -12.60 13.76 0.00
CA ARG A 48 -11.53 14.74 0.19
C ARG A 48 -11.05 14.82 1.63
N ALA A 49 -11.92 14.59 2.62
CA ALA A 49 -11.56 14.58 4.03
C ALA A 49 -10.88 13.27 4.47
N ARG A 50 -11.14 12.16 3.76
CA ARG A 50 -10.76 10.80 4.21
C ARG A 50 -9.66 10.16 3.35
N LEU A 51 -9.43 10.65 2.14
CA LEU A 51 -8.36 10.21 1.26
C LEU A 51 -7.18 11.17 1.32
N GLU A 52 -6.01 10.60 1.57
CA GLU A 52 -4.74 11.32 1.59
C GLU A 52 -3.82 10.75 0.50
N TRP A 53 -3.20 11.63 -0.29
CA TRP A 53 -2.31 11.23 -1.38
C TRP A 53 -0.90 11.76 -1.12
N ARG A 54 0.12 10.89 -1.13
CA ARG A 54 1.52 11.27 -0.85
C ARG A 54 2.48 10.64 -1.87
N CYS A 55 3.42 11.44 -2.38
CA CYS A 55 4.51 10.93 -3.21
C CYS A 55 5.58 10.37 -2.27
N VAL A 56 5.68 9.04 -2.15
CA VAL A 56 6.56 8.35 -1.20
C VAL A 56 7.11 7.09 -1.85
N ASP A 57 8.42 6.88 -1.69
CA ASP A 57 9.08 5.64 -2.04
C ASP A 57 8.68 4.53 -1.03
N ALA A 58 8.03 3.48 -1.55
CA ALA A 58 7.57 2.35 -0.76
C ALA A 58 8.71 1.59 -0.06
N THR A 59 9.96 1.74 -0.51
CA THR A 59 11.15 1.11 0.11
C THR A 59 11.68 1.89 1.32
N ARG A 60 11.14 3.09 1.61
CA ARG A 60 11.60 4.00 2.67
C ARG A 60 10.48 4.59 3.53
N MET A 61 9.30 3.97 3.53
CA MET A 61 8.09 4.51 4.17
C MET A 61 8.25 4.79 5.68
N GLY A 62 9.00 3.99 6.41
CA GLY A 62 9.28 4.12 7.83
C GLY A 62 9.95 5.46 8.19
N SER A 63 10.88 5.92 7.34
CA SER A 63 11.52 7.23 7.51
C SER A 63 10.55 8.39 7.26
N PHE A 64 9.56 8.19 6.39
CA PHE A 64 8.59 9.22 6.01
C PHE A 64 7.46 9.36 7.02
N PHE A 65 6.82 8.25 7.41
CA PHE A 65 5.66 8.26 8.30
C PHE A 65 6.04 8.20 9.78
N GLY A 66 7.22 7.66 10.13
CA GLY A 66 7.49 7.14 11.47
C GLY A 66 6.70 5.85 11.75
N GLY A 67 7.13 5.10 12.77
CA GLY A 67 6.63 3.74 12.99
C GLY A 67 5.23 3.63 13.59
N ARG A 68 4.61 2.45 13.42
CA ARG A 68 3.42 1.96 14.14
C ARG A 68 2.20 2.89 14.10
N ARG A 69 1.67 3.13 12.91
CA ARG A 69 0.51 4.03 12.73
C ARG A 69 -0.66 3.45 11.95
N PHE A 70 -0.48 2.34 11.23
CA PHE A 70 -1.52 1.81 10.34
C PHE A 70 -2.13 0.51 10.86
N ASP A 71 -3.45 0.45 10.89
CA ASP A 71 -4.21 -0.77 11.21
C ASP A 71 -4.18 -1.79 10.05
N LEU A 72 -4.16 -1.27 8.82
CA LEU A 72 -4.13 -2.07 7.60
C LEU A 72 -3.22 -1.42 6.56
N ILE A 73 -2.28 -2.18 6.02
CA ILE A 73 -1.56 -1.83 4.79
C ILE A 73 -2.05 -2.74 3.67
N ILE A 74 -2.44 -2.14 2.56
CA ILE A 74 -2.85 -2.85 1.34
C ILE A 74 -1.86 -2.52 0.25
N GLU A 75 -1.37 -3.55 -0.44
CA GLU A 75 -0.54 -3.46 -1.63
C GLU A 75 -1.20 -4.31 -2.73
N LYS A 76 -1.35 -3.75 -3.94
CA LYS A 76 -2.02 -4.39 -5.07
C LYS A 76 -1.25 -4.20 -6.38
N GLY A 77 -0.36 -5.14 -6.71
CA GLY A 77 0.38 -5.20 -7.98
C GLY A 77 1.65 -4.33 -8.07
N THR A 78 1.96 -3.53 -7.06
CA THR A 78 3.25 -2.84 -6.89
C THR A 78 4.38 -3.83 -6.69
N LEU A 79 4.16 -4.86 -5.86
CA LEU A 79 5.15 -5.92 -5.68
C LEU A 79 5.39 -6.66 -7.00
N ASP A 80 4.34 -6.90 -7.78
CA ASP A 80 4.44 -7.54 -9.11
C ASP A 80 5.31 -6.70 -10.05
N ALA A 81 5.12 -5.37 -10.05
CA ALA A 81 5.93 -4.46 -10.83
C ALA A 81 7.40 -4.46 -10.39
N MET A 82 7.67 -4.48 -9.07
CA MET A 82 9.04 -4.56 -8.54
C MET A 82 9.72 -5.90 -8.84
N MET A 83 8.95 -6.96 -9.07
CA MET A 83 9.45 -8.32 -9.31
C MET A 83 9.29 -8.78 -10.77
N CYS A 84 9.15 -7.85 -11.71
CA CYS A 84 8.89 -8.19 -13.13
C CYS A 84 10.01 -9.04 -13.76
N SER A 85 11.24 -8.92 -13.26
CA SER A 85 12.41 -9.71 -13.70
C SER A 85 12.87 -10.71 -12.62
N GLY A 86 11.99 -11.09 -11.70
CA GLY A 86 12.31 -11.92 -10.52
C GLY A 86 12.39 -11.11 -9.24
N THR A 87 12.74 -11.75 -8.13
CA THR A 87 12.87 -11.09 -6.83
C THR A 87 13.94 -9.98 -6.91
N SER A 88 13.59 -8.78 -6.45
CA SER A 88 14.46 -7.61 -6.46
C SER A 88 14.68 -7.04 -5.06
N ASP A 89 15.78 -6.30 -4.89
CA ASP A 89 16.07 -5.60 -3.63
C ASP A 89 14.96 -4.62 -3.25
N ALA A 90 14.30 -3.99 -4.23
CA ALA A 90 13.17 -3.11 -3.99
C ALA A 90 11.97 -3.85 -3.39
N ALA A 91 11.64 -5.03 -3.90
CA ALA A 91 10.55 -5.86 -3.36
C ALA A 91 10.85 -6.32 -1.93
N VAL A 92 12.10 -6.72 -1.66
CA VAL A 92 12.57 -7.08 -0.31
C VAL A 92 12.51 -5.88 0.63
N ALA A 93 12.94 -4.70 0.17
CA ALA A 93 12.93 -3.48 0.96
C ALA A 93 11.50 -3.04 1.29
N LEU A 94 10.58 -3.03 0.31
CA LEU A 94 9.16 -2.76 0.55
C LEU A 94 8.62 -3.69 1.64
N LEU A 95 8.85 -5.00 1.53
CA LEU A 95 8.33 -5.97 2.51
C LEU A 95 8.88 -5.71 3.92
N LYS A 96 10.15 -5.29 4.04
CA LYS A 96 10.77 -4.92 5.32
C LYS A 96 10.21 -3.63 5.94
N GLU A 97 9.62 -2.73 5.15
CA GLU A 97 9.00 -1.51 5.66
C GLU A 97 7.62 -1.77 6.27
N ILE A 98 6.87 -2.74 5.75
CA ILE A 98 5.51 -3.09 6.21
C ILE A 98 5.40 -3.26 7.74
N PRO A 99 6.17 -4.17 8.39
CA PRO A 99 6.02 -4.40 9.84
C PRO A 99 6.43 -3.19 10.68
N LYS A 100 7.25 -2.27 10.17
CA LYS A 100 7.66 -1.06 10.90
C LYS A 100 6.51 -0.07 11.08
N LEU A 101 5.53 -0.14 10.18
CA LEU A 101 4.43 0.81 10.05
C LEU A 101 3.11 0.30 10.61
N LEU A 102 2.95 -1.01 10.68
CA LEU A 102 1.77 -1.64 11.26
C LEU A 102 1.69 -1.40 12.78
N GLN A 103 0.46 -1.20 13.26
CA GLN A 103 0.19 -1.25 14.69
C GLN A 103 0.62 -2.61 15.26
N PRO A 104 1.30 -2.64 16.43
CA PRO A 104 1.63 -3.89 17.09
C PRO A 104 0.38 -4.72 17.36
N ASP A 105 0.49 -6.04 17.17
CA ASP A 105 -0.52 -7.07 17.47
C ASP A 105 -1.81 -7.04 16.61
N THR A 106 -2.34 -5.86 16.32
CA THR A 106 -3.60 -5.66 15.60
C THR A 106 -3.41 -5.38 14.12
N GLY A 107 -2.27 -4.80 13.72
CA GLY A 107 -1.98 -4.42 12.35
C GLY A 107 -2.02 -5.61 11.40
N ARG A 108 -2.54 -5.41 10.19
CA ARG A 108 -2.60 -6.42 9.13
C ARG A 108 -2.01 -5.90 7.83
N PHE A 109 -1.41 -6.81 7.07
CA PHE A 109 -0.96 -6.57 5.70
C PHE A 109 -1.78 -7.42 4.74
N LEU A 110 -2.35 -6.79 3.72
CA LEU A 110 -3.05 -7.46 2.62
C LEU A 110 -2.24 -7.29 1.34
N LEU A 111 -1.67 -8.40 0.87
CA LEU A 111 -0.96 -8.49 -0.40
C LEU A 111 -1.91 -9.05 -1.47
N ILE A 112 -2.14 -8.30 -2.54
CA ILE A 112 -2.89 -8.74 -3.71
C ILE A 112 -1.92 -8.77 -4.90
N SER A 113 -1.60 -9.97 -5.38
CA SER A 113 -0.50 -10.18 -6.33
C SER A 113 -0.83 -11.34 -7.26
N HIS A 114 -0.45 -11.19 -8.54
CA HIS A 114 -0.45 -12.27 -9.54
C HIS A 114 0.93 -12.90 -9.72
N ASN A 115 1.97 -12.39 -9.06
CA ASN A 115 3.32 -12.90 -9.22
C ASN A 115 3.47 -14.27 -8.54
N PRO A 116 3.81 -15.33 -9.29
CA PRO A 116 3.96 -16.67 -8.71
C PRO A 116 5.13 -16.75 -7.72
N ASN A 117 6.11 -15.84 -7.81
CA ASN A 117 7.28 -15.82 -6.94
C ASN A 117 7.05 -15.11 -5.59
N ARG A 118 5.84 -14.58 -5.35
CA ARG A 118 5.52 -13.88 -4.08
C ARG A 118 5.72 -14.76 -2.86
N ASP A 119 5.45 -16.07 -2.98
CA ASP A 119 5.54 -17.00 -1.85
C ASP A 119 7.00 -17.17 -1.40
N SER A 120 7.93 -17.27 -2.36
CA SER A 120 9.37 -17.31 -2.06
C SER A 120 9.84 -16.02 -1.37
N LEU A 121 9.39 -14.85 -1.84
CA LEU A 121 9.70 -13.58 -1.18
C LEU A 121 9.18 -13.57 0.27
N LEU A 122 7.93 -13.98 0.49
CA LEU A 122 7.30 -13.98 1.81
C LEU A 122 7.97 -14.98 2.77
N VAL A 123 8.32 -16.18 2.30
CA VAL A 123 9.01 -17.19 3.12
C VAL A 123 10.40 -16.68 3.53
N ASN A 124 11.15 -16.10 2.59
CA ASN A 124 12.55 -15.73 2.84
C ASN A 124 12.71 -14.37 3.55
N HIS A 125 11.75 -13.45 3.39
CA HIS A 125 11.88 -12.07 3.86
C HIS A 125 10.69 -11.56 4.68
N GLY A 126 9.60 -12.33 4.76
CA GLY A 126 8.39 -11.98 5.49
C GLY A 126 8.32 -12.54 6.91
N ALA A 127 9.43 -12.97 7.52
CA ALA A 127 9.45 -13.63 8.83
C ALA A 127 8.76 -12.84 9.97
N ALA A 128 8.68 -11.51 9.85
CA ALA A 128 7.96 -10.64 10.79
C ALA A 128 6.43 -10.65 10.60
N LEU A 129 5.92 -11.33 9.56
CA LEU A 129 4.52 -11.39 9.17
C LEU A 129 4.04 -12.84 9.29
N ARG A 130 2.90 -13.03 9.96
CA ARG A 130 2.18 -14.31 9.91
C ARG A 130 1.34 -14.32 8.63
N VAL A 131 1.74 -15.15 7.67
CA VAL A 131 1.11 -15.21 6.34
C VAL A 131 -0.03 -16.23 6.34
N ARG A 132 -1.17 -15.84 5.79
CA ARG A 132 -2.28 -16.74 5.44
C ARG A 132 -2.68 -16.47 4.00
N GLU A 133 -2.62 -17.50 3.16
CA GLU A 133 -3.09 -17.41 1.77
C GLU A 133 -4.63 -17.49 1.75
N VAL A 134 -5.25 -16.65 0.93
CA VAL A 134 -6.69 -16.70 0.63
C VAL A 134 -6.82 -16.77 -0.89
N ARG A 135 -7.44 -17.85 -1.39
CA ARG A 135 -7.79 -18.00 -2.80
C ARG A 135 -9.27 -17.64 -2.95
N LEU A 136 -9.54 -16.70 -3.85
CA LEU A 136 -10.88 -16.23 -4.20
C LEU A 136 -11.34 -16.89 -5.50
#